data_AF-A0A7V1F607-F1
#
_entry.id   AF-A0A7V1F607-F1
#
_cell.length_a   1.000
_cell.length_b   1.000
_cell.length_c   1.000
_cell.angle_alpha   90.00
_cell.angle_beta   90.00
_cell.angle_gamma   90.00
#
_symmetry.space_group_name_H-M   'P 1'
#
loop_
_entity.id
_entity.type
_entity.pdbx_description
1 polymer ?
#
loop_
_entity_poly.entity_id
_entity_poly.type
_entity_poly.pdbx_seq_one_letter_code
_entity_poly.pdbx_strand_id
1 'polypeptide(L)'
;MRNLKLTILLAIISYSVLQGTAPSFAVDRGGCLICHGYPGLVKFERPDKFKVLHIDEEKHLASPHGKTDCRQCHPKTVQVPHTNVTGVECTVRCHFEDREKIGAIDPASLAAFHKQERFAITRLEDKSSCRVCHPLYPHSENNNVRALLNMHTGFMLCEVCHLKKKDPANLTYNWKEPEEFEFTGEPYGTHEKKEIKEHVKSNSVISKMLKIFSEENDQGETRKTRHLISRIAVFKTEKGKKLLLMNTQDNERAKKFLDKEKNLSPAEKEKELNFFHRDIAKKEISVACNECHSPDGILDFEKLGFDEKKATDLRYLNIKGLVTKYETFYFPNLFGH
;
A
#
# COMPACT_ATOMS: atom_id res chain seq x y z
N MET A 1 -9.23 -28.62 -59.75
CA MET A 1 -9.29 -27.17 -59.40
C MET A 1 -10.29 -26.82 -58.29
N ARG A 2 -11.46 -27.47 -58.19
CA ARG A 2 -12.48 -27.15 -57.17
C ARG A 2 -12.06 -27.49 -55.72
N ASN A 3 -11.31 -28.56 -55.54
CA ASN A 3 -10.85 -29.01 -54.22
C ASN A 3 -9.71 -28.14 -53.66
N LEU A 4 -8.80 -27.64 -54.51
CA LEU A 4 -7.69 -26.77 -54.09
C LEU A 4 -8.19 -25.42 -53.56
N LYS A 5 -9.25 -24.86 -54.15
CA LYS A 5 -9.88 -23.62 -53.66
C LYS A 5 -10.53 -23.80 -52.29
N LEU A 6 -11.11 -24.97 -52.01
CA LEU A 6 -11.75 -25.27 -50.73
C LEU A 6 -10.73 -25.47 -49.61
N THR A 7 -9.60 -26.12 -49.90
CA THR A 7 -8.50 -26.31 -48.93
C THR A 7 -7.82 -24.99 -48.58
N ILE A 8 -7.63 -24.09 -49.56
CA ILE A 8 -7.07 -22.75 -49.31
C ILE A 8 -8.03 -21.91 -48.48
N LEU A 9 -9.34 -21.98 -48.75
CA LEU A 9 -10.34 -21.24 -47.99
C LEU A 9 -10.42 -21.72 -46.52
N LEU A 10 -10.37 -23.03 -46.28
CA LEU A 10 -10.33 -23.59 -44.92
C LEU A 10 -9.04 -23.26 -44.17
N ALA A 11 -7.90 -23.23 -44.85
CA ALA A 11 -6.62 -22.82 -44.25
C ALA A 11 -6.64 -21.34 -43.84
N ILE A 12 -7.19 -20.46 -44.68
CA ILE A 12 -7.34 -19.02 -44.37
C ILE A 12 -8.30 -18.82 -43.20
N ILE A 13 -9.45 -19.50 -43.17
CA ILE A 13 -10.40 -19.42 -42.05
C ILE A 13 -9.76 -19.95 -40.75
N SER A 14 -8.97 -21.03 -40.81
CA SER A 14 -8.24 -21.52 -39.63
C SER A 14 -7.17 -20.53 -39.15
N TYR A 15 -6.50 -19.82 -40.08
CA TYR A 15 -5.52 -18.79 -39.75
C TYR A 15 -6.18 -17.55 -39.15
N SER A 16 -7.38 -17.17 -39.62
CA SER A 16 -8.17 -16.08 -39.05
C SER A 16 -8.72 -16.41 -37.66
N VAL A 17 -9.06 -17.68 -37.38
CA VAL A 17 -9.53 -18.14 -36.07
C VAL A 17 -8.37 -18.30 -35.06
N LEU A 18 -7.14 -18.54 -35.54
CA LEU A 18 -5.94 -18.56 -34.70
C LEU A 18 -5.33 -17.19 -34.41
N GLN A 19 -5.78 -16.11 -35.06
CA GLN A 19 -5.53 -14.76 -34.57
C GLN A 19 -6.45 -14.50 -33.39
N GLY A 20 -6.15 -15.17 -32.27
CA GLY A 20 -6.73 -14.85 -30.98
C GLY A 20 -6.64 -13.35 -30.79
N THR A 21 -7.78 -12.72 -30.52
CA THR A 21 -7.82 -11.32 -30.11
C THR A 21 -6.79 -11.20 -28.99
N ALA A 22 -5.67 -10.51 -29.26
CA ALA A 22 -4.75 -10.15 -28.20
C ALA A 22 -5.61 -9.53 -27.10
N PRO A 23 -5.53 -10.00 -25.84
CA PRO A 23 -6.26 -9.38 -24.76
C PRO A 23 -5.89 -7.89 -24.81
N SER A 24 -6.85 -7.06 -25.21
CA SER A 24 -6.75 -5.62 -25.15
C SER A 24 -6.81 -5.29 -23.67
N PHE A 25 -5.68 -5.47 -22.98
CA PHE A 25 -5.52 -4.99 -21.63
C PHE A 25 -5.81 -3.50 -21.68
N ALA A 26 -6.79 -3.06 -20.90
CA ALA A 26 -6.99 -1.65 -20.67
C ALA A 26 -5.73 -1.15 -19.98
N VAL A 27 -4.82 -0.58 -20.77
CA VAL A 27 -3.66 0.14 -20.25
C VAL A 27 -4.23 1.24 -19.36
N ASP A 28 -3.72 1.38 -18.14
CA ASP A 28 -3.96 2.54 -17.28
C ASP A 28 -3.41 3.79 -17.98
N ARG A 29 -4.17 4.32 -18.93
CA ARG A 29 -3.79 5.46 -19.77
C ARG A 29 -3.61 6.73 -18.93
N GLY A 30 -4.29 6.80 -17.79
CA GLY A 30 -4.16 7.89 -16.83
C GLY A 30 -2.93 7.78 -15.92
N GLY A 31 -2.29 6.60 -15.84
CA GLY A 31 -1.20 6.35 -14.89
C GLY A 31 -1.65 6.40 -13.42
N CYS A 32 -2.94 6.21 -13.14
CA CYS A 32 -3.52 6.29 -11.79
C CYS A 32 -3.04 5.15 -10.88
N LEU A 33 -2.87 3.95 -11.43
CA LEU A 33 -2.43 2.75 -10.70
C LEU A 33 -0.96 2.81 -10.31
N ILE A 34 -0.17 3.71 -10.90
CA ILE A 34 1.21 4.00 -10.45
C ILE A 34 1.24 4.40 -8.98
N CYS A 35 0.19 5.07 -8.49
CA CYS A 35 0.04 5.46 -7.08
C CYS A 35 -1.03 4.62 -6.38
N HIS A 36 -2.19 4.41 -7.02
CA HIS A 36 -3.34 3.75 -6.40
C HIS A 36 -3.23 2.22 -6.36
N GLY A 37 -2.33 1.61 -7.12
CA GLY A 37 -2.15 0.16 -7.17
C GLY A 37 -1.57 -0.44 -5.89
N TYR A 38 -1.07 0.36 -4.94
CA TYR A 38 -0.40 -0.17 -3.77
C TYR A 38 -1.35 -0.53 -2.61
N PRO A 39 -1.34 -1.78 -2.14
CA PRO A 39 -2.11 -2.21 -0.98
C PRO A 39 -1.75 -1.41 0.28
N GLY A 40 -2.75 -1.03 1.08
CA GLY A 40 -2.52 -0.24 2.29
C GLY A 40 -2.33 1.26 2.03
N LEU A 41 -2.51 1.72 0.79
CA LEU A 41 -2.58 3.14 0.48
C LEU A 41 -3.85 3.74 1.13
N VAL A 42 -3.65 4.44 2.25
CA VAL A 42 -4.75 4.99 3.04
C VAL A 42 -4.49 6.42 3.47
N LYS A 43 -5.56 7.20 3.50
CA LYS A 43 -5.56 8.58 3.99
C LYS A 43 -6.12 8.60 5.41
N PHE A 44 -5.33 9.06 6.37
CA PHE A 44 -5.82 9.32 7.73
C PHE A 44 -6.94 10.37 7.69
N GLU A 45 -8.03 10.15 8.46
CA GLU A 45 -9.08 11.15 8.68
C GLU A 45 -9.13 11.59 10.14
N ARG A 46 -9.21 10.63 11.06
CA ARG A 46 -9.19 10.84 12.52
C ARG A 46 -8.80 9.54 13.23
N PRO A 47 -8.54 9.54 14.56
CA PRO A 47 -8.31 8.29 15.29
C PRO A 47 -9.42 7.28 14.97
N ASP A 48 -9.02 6.07 14.59
CA ASP A 48 -9.86 4.94 14.18
C ASP A 48 -10.64 5.09 12.85
N LYS A 49 -10.40 6.16 12.08
CA LYS A 49 -11.01 6.34 10.75
C LYS A 49 -9.99 6.76 9.69
N PHE A 50 -9.96 5.99 8.62
CA PHE A 50 -9.14 6.25 7.45
C PHE A 50 -9.94 5.97 6.18
N LYS A 51 -9.52 6.59 5.07
CA LYS A 51 -10.07 6.36 3.74
C LYS A 51 -9.09 5.52 2.94
N VAL A 52 -9.52 4.36 2.48
CA VAL A 52 -8.75 3.50 1.57
C VAL A 52 -8.72 4.14 0.19
N LEU A 53 -7.52 4.29 -0.37
CA LEU A 53 -7.28 4.81 -1.71
C LEU A 53 -6.75 3.73 -2.66
N HIS A 54 -6.33 2.58 -2.12
CA HIS A 54 -5.88 1.44 -2.92
C HIS A 54 -6.95 0.94 -3.89
N ILE A 55 -6.52 0.60 -5.10
CA ILE A 55 -7.26 -0.10 -6.14
C ILE A 55 -6.50 -1.37 -6.48
N ASP A 56 -7.15 -2.52 -6.32
CA ASP A 56 -6.65 -3.80 -6.82
C ASP A 56 -6.81 -3.82 -8.34
N GLU A 57 -5.68 -3.82 -9.07
CA GLU A 57 -5.67 -3.74 -10.54
C GLU A 57 -6.40 -4.94 -11.17
N GLU A 58 -6.16 -6.15 -10.68
CA GLU A 58 -6.73 -7.36 -11.26
C GLU A 58 -8.25 -7.37 -11.08
N LYS A 59 -8.72 -7.05 -9.87
CA LYS A 59 -10.16 -6.94 -9.59
C LYS A 59 -10.81 -5.81 -10.38
N HIS A 60 -10.12 -4.67 -10.48
CA HIS A 60 -10.63 -3.55 -11.26
C HIS A 60 -10.79 -3.91 -12.74
N LEU A 61 -9.77 -4.51 -13.35
CA LEU A 61 -9.80 -4.95 -14.75
C LEU A 61 -10.86 -6.02 -15.01
N ALA A 62 -11.15 -6.88 -14.02
CA ALA A 62 -12.21 -7.88 -14.08
C ALA A 62 -13.62 -7.31 -13.84
N SER A 63 -13.74 -6.09 -13.31
CA SER A 63 -15.02 -5.45 -13.01
C SER A 63 -15.74 -4.93 -14.27
N PRO A 64 -17.04 -4.60 -14.18
CA PRO A 64 -17.75 -3.91 -15.27
C PRO A 64 -17.11 -2.58 -15.72
N HIS A 65 -16.28 -1.97 -14.87
CA HIS A 65 -15.57 -0.71 -15.17
C HIS A 65 -14.12 -0.93 -15.64
N GLY A 66 -13.63 -2.17 -15.74
CA GLY A 66 -12.22 -2.45 -16.05
C GLY A 66 -11.75 -2.00 -17.44
N LYS A 67 -12.68 -1.66 -18.34
CA LYS A 67 -12.39 -1.10 -19.67
C LYS A 67 -12.50 0.42 -19.74
N THR A 68 -12.81 1.06 -18.62
CA THR A 68 -13.11 2.50 -18.52
C THR A 68 -11.90 3.23 -17.93
N ASP A 69 -11.41 4.27 -18.60
CA ASP A 69 -10.35 5.13 -18.04
C ASP A 69 -10.86 5.82 -16.77
N CYS A 70 -10.05 5.82 -15.71
CA CYS A 70 -10.44 6.34 -14.40
C CYS A 70 -10.98 7.78 -14.46
N ARG A 71 -10.47 8.63 -15.38
CA ARG A 71 -10.88 10.03 -15.54
C ARG A 71 -12.27 10.18 -16.15
N GLN A 72 -12.84 9.14 -16.76
CA GLN A 72 -14.22 9.18 -17.23
C GLN A 72 -15.22 9.28 -16.07
N CYS A 73 -14.87 8.69 -14.92
CA CYS A 73 -15.64 8.81 -13.68
C CYS A 73 -15.03 9.84 -12.72
N HIS A 74 -13.73 10.12 -12.81
CA HIS A 74 -13.03 11.15 -12.05
C HIS A 74 -12.62 12.37 -12.92
N PRO A 75 -13.58 13.07 -13.55
CA PRO A 75 -13.26 14.10 -14.57
C PRO A 75 -12.51 15.31 -14.00
N LYS A 76 -12.58 15.52 -12.68
CA LYS A 76 -11.89 16.63 -11.98
C LYS A 76 -10.44 16.30 -11.63
N THR A 77 -9.97 15.09 -11.90
CA THR A 77 -8.59 14.66 -11.61
C THR A 77 -7.69 14.92 -12.80
N VAL A 78 -7.14 16.13 -12.88
CA VAL A 78 -6.29 16.58 -14.00
C VAL A 78 -4.81 16.73 -13.64
N GLN A 79 -4.46 16.55 -12.36
CA GLN A 79 -3.11 16.72 -11.85
C GLN A 79 -2.78 15.74 -10.72
N VAL A 80 -1.48 15.55 -10.45
CA VAL A 80 -0.94 14.85 -9.27
C VAL A 80 0.08 15.76 -8.60
N PRO A 81 0.07 15.91 -7.27
CA PRO A 81 -0.92 15.36 -6.34
C PRO A 81 -2.31 16.02 -6.53
N HIS A 82 -3.37 15.20 -6.46
CA HIS A 82 -4.76 15.68 -6.47
C HIS A 82 -5.36 15.66 -5.05
N THR A 83 -5.42 16.81 -4.40
CA THR A 83 -5.85 16.92 -3.00
C THR A 83 -7.34 17.23 -2.82
N ASN A 84 -8.01 17.72 -3.87
CA ASN A 84 -9.39 18.26 -3.81
C ASN A 84 -10.45 17.41 -4.54
N VAL A 85 -10.15 16.15 -4.89
CA VAL A 85 -11.09 15.29 -5.63
C VAL A 85 -12.01 14.55 -4.64
N THR A 86 -13.31 14.86 -4.68
CA THR A 86 -14.28 14.41 -3.67
C THR A 86 -15.23 13.30 -4.11
N GLY A 87 -15.19 12.81 -5.35
CA GLY A 87 -16.08 11.73 -5.78
C GLY A 87 -15.92 11.29 -7.23
N VAL A 88 -16.83 10.41 -7.65
CA VAL A 88 -17.01 9.97 -9.05
C VAL A 88 -18.30 10.55 -9.63
N GLU A 89 -18.36 10.72 -10.94
CA GLU A 89 -19.53 11.16 -11.68
C GLU A 89 -20.00 10.05 -12.64
N CYS A 90 -20.86 9.15 -12.15
CA CYS A 90 -21.31 7.96 -12.90
C CYS A 90 -22.24 8.31 -14.08
N THR A 91 -22.93 9.44 -14.01
CA THR A 91 -23.99 9.85 -14.94
C THR A 91 -23.49 10.75 -16.08
N VAL A 92 -22.21 11.12 -16.08
CA VAL A 92 -21.64 12.03 -17.10
C VAL A 92 -21.27 11.28 -18.37
N ARG A 93 -20.90 10.00 -18.28
CA ARG A 93 -20.46 9.20 -19.43
C ARG A 93 -21.37 8.02 -19.75
N CYS A 94 -21.82 7.25 -18.75
CA CYS A 94 -22.48 5.96 -19.02
C CYS A 94 -23.89 5.84 -18.43
N HIS A 95 -24.14 6.27 -17.19
CA HIS A 95 -25.45 6.08 -16.53
C HIS A 95 -26.37 7.31 -16.65
N PHE A 96 -26.53 7.88 -17.84
CA PHE A 96 -27.30 9.12 -18.03
C PHE A 96 -28.82 8.92 -17.83
N GLU A 97 -29.37 7.81 -18.31
CA GLU A 97 -30.79 7.43 -18.14
C GLU A 97 -31.12 6.99 -16.70
N ASP A 98 -30.13 6.57 -15.93
CA ASP A 98 -30.30 6.13 -14.54
C ASP A 98 -30.02 7.25 -13.53
N ARG A 99 -29.96 8.52 -13.95
CA ARG A 99 -29.58 9.64 -13.07
C ARG A 99 -30.45 9.72 -11.82
N GLU A 100 -31.76 9.58 -11.96
CA GLU A 100 -32.69 9.60 -10.82
C GLU A 100 -32.48 8.38 -9.90
N LYS A 101 -32.28 7.19 -10.48
CA LYS A 101 -32.03 5.96 -9.71
C LYS A 101 -30.71 6.07 -8.95
N ILE A 102 -29.64 6.52 -9.59
CA ILE A 102 -28.33 6.71 -8.97
C ILE A 102 -28.38 7.80 -7.90
N GLY A 103 -29.09 8.90 -8.15
CA GLY A 103 -29.31 9.96 -7.16
C GLY A 103 -30.09 9.49 -5.93
N ALA A 104 -30.93 8.46 -6.07
CA ALA A 104 -31.70 7.85 -4.99
C ALA A 104 -30.94 6.75 -4.22
N ILE A 105 -29.78 6.27 -4.72
CA ILE A 105 -28.98 5.26 -4.03
C ILE A 105 -28.27 5.91 -2.84
N ASP A 106 -28.44 5.33 -1.65
CA ASP A 106 -27.66 5.70 -0.47
C ASP A 106 -26.15 5.47 -0.76
N PRO A 107 -25.31 6.52 -0.67
CA PRO A 107 -23.86 6.39 -0.84
C PRO A 107 -23.22 5.31 0.02
N ALA A 108 -23.79 4.98 1.19
CA ALA A 108 -23.30 3.90 2.03
C ALA A 108 -23.46 2.51 1.38
N SER A 109 -24.49 2.32 0.56
CA SER A 109 -24.75 1.06 -0.15
C SER A 109 -23.68 0.79 -1.23
N LEU A 110 -23.32 1.83 -2.00
CA LEU A 110 -22.21 1.75 -2.96
C LEU A 110 -20.87 1.52 -2.25
N ALA A 111 -20.65 2.19 -1.12
CA ALA A 111 -19.44 1.99 -0.33
C ALA A 111 -19.32 0.57 0.23
N ALA A 112 -20.45 -0.05 0.59
CA ALA A 112 -20.50 -1.44 1.06
C ALA A 112 -20.18 -2.43 -0.06
N PHE A 113 -20.67 -2.18 -1.28
CA PHE A 113 -20.38 -3.03 -2.45
C PHE A 113 -18.88 -3.13 -2.74
N HIS A 114 -18.17 -2.00 -2.68
CA HIS A 114 -16.71 -1.94 -2.89
C HIS A 114 -15.88 -2.24 -1.63
N LYS A 115 -16.49 -2.68 -0.52
CA LYS A 115 -15.78 -2.88 0.75
C LYS A 115 -14.78 -4.05 0.66
N GLN A 116 -15.12 -5.12 -0.05
CA GLN A 116 -14.27 -6.31 -0.20
C GLN A 116 -13.07 -6.08 -1.12
N GLU A 117 -13.17 -5.10 -2.02
CA GLU A 117 -12.10 -4.70 -2.94
C GLU A 117 -11.07 -3.77 -2.28
N ARG A 118 -11.35 -3.29 -1.05
CA ARG A 118 -10.51 -2.33 -0.32
C ARG A 118 -9.67 -3.03 0.73
N PHE A 119 -8.40 -3.28 0.40
CA PHE A 119 -7.44 -3.75 1.37
C PHE A 119 -6.94 -2.63 2.28
N ALA A 120 -7.04 -2.83 3.59
CA ALA A 120 -6.37 -2.02 4.60
C ALA A 120 -6.17 -2.79 5.90
N ILE A 121 -5.07 -2.53 6.59
CA ILE A 121 -4.82 -3.04 7.92
C ILE A 121 -5.71 -2.27 8.90
N THR A 122 -6.42 -2.99 9.78
CA THR A 122 -7.29 -2.42 10.82
C THR A 122 -6.68 -2.55 12.20
N ARG A 123 -5.86 -3.58 12.43
CA ARG A 123 -5.13 -3.78 13.69
C ARG A 123 -3.76 -4.37 13.41
N LEU A 124 -2.76 -3.92 14.17
CA LEU A 124 -1.45 -4.55 14.30
C LEU A 124 -1.19 -4.76 15.79
N GLU A 125 -0.64 -5.92 16.17
CA GLU A 125 -0.21 -6.16 17.54
C GLU A 125 0.87 -5.16 17.99
N ASP A 126 1.83 -4.83 17.10
CA ASP A 126 2.86 -3.79 17.21
C ASP A 126 3.14 -3.30 18.64
N LYS A 127 4.10 -3.97 19.29
CA LYS A 127 4.48 -3.72 20.68
C LYS A 127 5.36 -2.48 20.87
N SER A 128 5.58 -1.68 19.83
CA SER A 128 6.41 -0.48 19.93
C SER A 128 5.74 0.60 20.79
N SER A 129 6.57 1.39 21.46
CA SER A 129 6.14 2.52 22.28
C SER A 129 5.49 3.63 21.46
N CYS A 130 5.84 3.72 20.18
CA CYS A 130 5.19 4.60 19.21
C CYS A 130 3.67 4.36 19.18
N ARG A 131 3.22 3.10 19.23
CA ARG A 131 1.81 2.71 19.12
C ARG A 131 0.98 2.89 20.38
N VAL A 132 1.63 3.21 21.49
CA VAL A 132 0.91 3.62 22.70
C VAL A 132 0.21 4.95 22.48
N CYS A 133 0.84 5.88 21.75
CA CYS A 133 0.31 7.24 21.52
C CYS A 133 -0.11 7.50 20.06
N HIS A 134 0.57 6.92 19.07
CA HIS A 134 0.33 7.18 17.66
C HIS A 134 -0.60 6.13 17.02
N PRO A 135 -1.51 6.56 16.14
CA PRO A 135 -2.43 5.65 15.46
C PRO A 135 -1.73 4.81 14.38
N LEU A 136 -2.47 3.87 13.80
CA LEU A 136 -1.98 2.98 12.73
C LEU A 136 -1.42 3.70 11.51
N TYR A 137 -2.06 4.81 11.16
CA TYR A 137 -1.73 5.63 10.02
C TYR A 137 -1.44 7.05 10.52
N PRO A 138 -0.24 7.31 11.08
CA PRO A 138 0.06 8.54 11.82
C PRO A 138 0.33 9.74 10.91
N HIS A 139 0.56 9.54 9.61
CA HIS A 139 0.88 10.63 8.69
C HIS A 139 -0.42 11.31 8.24
N SER A 140 -0.56 12.58 8.61
CA SER A 140 -1.76 13.37 8.32
C SER A 140 -1.46 14.78 7.80
N GLU A 141 -0.29 15.34 8.15
CA GLU A 141 0.10 16.74 7.89
C GLU A 141 0.31 17.05 6.40
N ASN A 142 1.16 16.29 5.71
CA ASN A 142 1.46 16.54 4.30
C ASN A 142 0.46 15.81 3.38
N ASN A 143 -0.50 16.56 2.85
CA ASN A 143 -1.55 16.03 1.98
C ASN A 143 -1.04 15.31 0.72
N ASN A 144 0.16 15.65 0.22
CA ASN A 144 0.69 15.12 -1.03
C ASN A 144 1.26 13.71 -0.87
N VAL A 145 1.82 13.38 0.30
CA VAL A 145 2.51 12.09 0.51
C VAL A 145 1.99 11.28 1.68
N ARG A 146 1.08 11.81 2.51
CA ARG A 146 0.57 11.12 3.71
C ARG A 146 0.07 9.71 3.43
N ALA A 147 -0.58 9.49 2.29
CA ALA A 147 -1.11 8.17 1.94
C ALA A 147 0.00 7.17 1.61
N LEU A 148 1.04 7.62 0.89
CA LEU A 148 2.22 6.81 0.62
C LEU A 148 2.99 6.50 1.90
N LEU A 149 3.17 7.48 2.80
CA LEU A 149 3.84 7.25 4.08
C LEU A 149 3.04 6.29 4.98
N ASN A 150 1.72 6.41 5.00
CA ASN A 150 0.85 5.48 5.74
C ASN A 150 0.88 4.06 5.18
N MET A 151 1.01 3.90 3.86
CA MET A 151 1.20 2.58 3.26
C MET A 151 2.45 1.87 3.80
N HIS A 152 3.55 2.61 4.04
CA HIS A 152 4.80 2.03 4.55
C HIS A 152 4.66 1.43 5.96
N THR A 153 3.72 1.93 6.79
CA THR A 153 3.54 1.40 8.15
C THR A 153 3.02 -0.03 8.16
N GLY A 154 2.44 -0.49 7.05
CA GLY A 154 1.98 -1.87 6.89
C GLY A 154 3.11 -2.89 6.73
N PHE A 155 4.28 -2.49 6.25
CA PHE A 155 5.41 -3.39 6.01
C PHE A 155 6.74 -2.90 6.59
N MET A 156 6.77 -1.78 7.30
CA MET A 156 7.96 -1.28 7.99
C MET A 156 7.63 -0.83 9.42
N LEU A 157 8.58 -1.00 10.32
CA LEU A 157 8.58 -0.37 11.64
C LEU A 157 8.97 1.11 11.56
N CYS A 158 8.47 1.91 12.49
CA CYS A 158 8.69 3.35 12.56
C CYS A 158 10.18 3.70 12.57
N GLU A 159 10.98 2.92 13.31
CA GLU A 159 12.42 3.11 13.49
C GLU A 159 13.22 2.98 12.19
N VAL A 160 12.68 2.34 11.15
CA VAL A 160 13.34 2.28 9.82
C VAL A 160 13.56 3.69 9.28
N CYS A 161 12.54 4.55 9.39
CA CYS A 161 12.57 5.93 8.91
C CYS A 161 12.99 6.91 10.00
N HIS A 162 12.46 6.73 11.20
CA HIS A 162 12.51 7.74 12.28
C HIS A 162 13.65 7.56 13.26
N LEU A 163 14.42 6.47 13.25
CA LEU A 163 15.55 6.32 14.17
C LEU A 163 16.66 7.34 13.87
N LYS A 164 17.15 8.01 14.92
CA LYS A 164 18.37 8.83 14.87
C LYS A 164 19.60 7.92 14.79
N LYS A 165 20.12 7.73 13.58
CA LYS A 165 21.24 6.83 13.28
C LYS A 165 22.57 7.44 13.78
N LYS A 166 23.06 6.99 14.94
CA LYS A 166 24.38 7.40 15.49
C LYS A 166 25.55 6.68 14.81
N ASP A 167 25.36 5.41 14.48
CA ASP A 167 26.35 4.56 13.82
C ASP A 167 25.65 3.71 12.73
N PRO A 168 25.44 4.29 11.53
CA PRO A 168 24.69 3.62 10.48
C PRO A 168 25.40 2.39 9.92
N ALA A 169 26.74 2.29 10.04
CA ALA A 169 27.51 1.17 9.49
C ALA A 169 27.22 -0.17 10.19
N ASN A 170 26.77 -0.12 11.45
CA ASN A 170 26.43 -1.30 12.25
C ASN A 170 24.94 -1.67 12.21
N LEU A 171 24.15 -0.98 11.39
CA LEU A 171 22.72 -1.23 11.22
C LEU A 171 22.48 -2.13 10.01
N THR A 172 21.55 -3.07 10.18
CA THR A 172 21.04 -3.92 9.11
C THR A 172 19.52 -3.85 9.09
N TYR A 173 18.95 -4.00 7.90
CA TYR A 173 17.51 -3.90 7.68
C TYR A 173 17.00 -5.26 7.21
N ASN A 174 16.06 -5.84 7.95
CA ASN A 174 15.54 -7.18 7.64
C ASN A 174 14.11 -7.35 8.13
N TRP A 175 13.45 -8.43 7.72
CA TRP A 175 12.15 -8.85 8.22
C TRP A 175 12.27 -9.26 9.70
N LYS A 176 11.44 -8.69 10.58
CA LYS A 176 11.31 -9.17 11.98
C LYS A 176 10.46 -10.44 12.07
N GLU A 177 10.49 -11.09 13.22
CA GLU A 177 9.55 -12.16 13.55
C GLU A 177 8.10 -11.72 13.28
N PRO A 178 7.23 -12.59 12.75
CA PRO A 178 5.85 -12.24 12.46
C PRO A 178 5.06 -11.81 13.70
N GLU A 179 4.07 -10.93 13.51
CA GLU A 179 3.13 -10.49 14.55
C GLU A 179 1.69 -10.60 14.06
N GLU A 180 0.74 -10.68 14.98
CA GLU A 180 -0.68 -10.77 14.60
C GLU A 180 -1.20 -9.44 14.03
N PHE A 181 -2.03 -9.55 12.99
CA PHE A 181 -2.70 -8.41 12.38
C PHE A 181 -4.10 -8.74 11.89
N GLU A 182 -4.90 -7.70 11.72
CA GLU A 182 -6.24 -7.77 11.12
C GLU A 182 -6.33 -6.78 9.97
N PHE A 183 -7.18 -7.10 9.00
CA PHE A 183 -7.38 -6.28 7.81
C PHE A 183 -8.83 -6.40 7.30
N THR A 184 -9.21 -5.47 6.43
CA THR A 184 -10.41 -5.58 5.60
C THR A 184 -10.04 -5.89 4.16
N GLY A 185 -11.02 -6.40 3.41
CA GLY A 185 -10.81 -6.84 2.03
C GLY A 185 -9.99 -8.12 1.97
N GLU A 186 -9.51 -8.46 0.79
CA GLU A 186 -8.58 -9.57 0.64
C GLU A 186 -7.14 -9.12 0.88
N PRO A 187 -6.35 -9.89 1.64
CA PRO A 187 -4.97 -9.55 1.91
C PRO A 187 -4.16 -9.65 0.62
N TYR A 188 -3.36 -8.62 0.34
CA TYR A 188 -2.45 -8.60 -0.79
C TYR A 188 -1.03 -8.93 -0.30
N GLY A 189 -0.27 -9.77 -1.00
CA GLY A 189 1.11 -10.06 -0.63
C GLY A 189 1.60 -11.46 -1.01
N THR A 190 2.81 -11.79 -0.59
CA THR A 190 3.31 -13.18 -0.69
C THR A 190 2.68 -13.98 0.45
N HIS A 191 1.81 -14.93 0.10
CA HIS A 191 1.22 -15.85 1.05
C HIS A 191 2.13 -17.06 1.23
N GLU A 192 2.78 -17.16 2.39
CA GLU A 192 3.44 -18.39 2.80
C GLU A 192 2.50 -19.15 3.73
N LYS A 193 1.84 -20.21 3.22
CA LYS A 193 1.14 -21.18 4.07
C LYS A 193 2.20 -21.94 4.88
N LYS A 194 2.19 -21.79 6.20
CA LYS A 194 2.89 -22.72 7.09
C LYS A 194 2.02 -23.98 7.16
N GLU A 195 2.45 -24.97 6.38
CA GLU A 195 1.86 -26.30 6.12
C GLU A 195 0.96 -26.46 4.87
N ILE A 196 1.35 -27.49 4.11
CA ILE A 196 0.91 -27.99 2.80
C ILE A 196 1.42 -27.23 1.56
N LYS A 197 2.29 -27.95 0.84
CA LYS A 197 2.93 -27.66 -0.44
C LYS A 197 1.91 -27.23 -1.51
N GLU A 198 1.71 -25.94 -1.70
CA GLU A 198 1.27 -25.40 -2.99
C GLU A 198 1.60 -23.91 -3.09
N HIS A 199 2.59 -23.59 -3.92
CA HIS A 199 2.90 -22.23 -4.33
C HIS A 199 1.77 -21.75 -5.25
N VAL A 200 0.84 -20.94 -4.72
CA VAL A 200 -0.05 -20.14 -5.57
C VAL A 200 0.79 -19.00 -6.16
N LYS A 201 1.26 -19.19 -7.40
CA LYS A 201 1.83 -18.10 -8.19
C LYS A 201 0.72 -17.12 -8.56
N SER A 202 0.54 -16.07 -7.76
CA SER A 202 -0.06 -14.83 -8.26
C SER A 202 0.98 -14.13 -9.15
N ASN A 203 0.66 -14.03 -10.45
CA ASN A 203 1.45 -13.33 -11.46
C ASN A 203 1.05 -11.85 -11.58
N SER A 204 0.40 -11.26 -10.56
CA SER A 204 0.11 -9.83 -10.54
C SER A 204 1.42 -9.02 -10.61
N VAL A 205 1.53 -8.18 -11.65
CA VAL A 205 2.67 -7.28 -11.88
C VAL A 205 2.76 -6.21 -10.77
N ILE A 206 1.69 -6.05 -9.97
CA ILE A 206 1.59 -5.12 -8.85
C ILE A 206 1.50 -5.88 -7.52
N SER A 207 2.67 -6.09 -6.90
CA SER A 207 2.95 -6.15 -5.44
C SER A 207 2.96 -7.51 -4.70
N LYS A 208 4.18 -7.89 -4.31
CA LYS A 208 4.55 -8.87 -3.26
C LYS A 208 5.23 -8.17 -2.08
N MET A 209 4.66 -7.07 -1.57
CA MET A 209 5.32 -6.24 -0.55
C MET A 209 5.03 -6.65 0.90
N LEU A 210 3.87 -7.28 1.16
CA LEU A 210 3.50 -7.75 2.49
C LEU A 210 3.85 -9.22 2.62
N LYS A 211 4.57 -9.59 3.68
CA LYS A 211 4.87 -10.99 4.01
C LYS A 211 3.84 -11.50 5.00
N ILE A 212 2.80 -12.15 4.47
CA ILE A 212 1.61 -12.57 5.22
C ILE A 212 1.62 -14.09 5.37
N PHE A 213 1.33 -14.56 6.58
CA PHE A 213 1.18 -15.97 6.92
C PHE A 213 -0.22 -16.21 7.48
N SER A 214 -0.74 -17.40 7.25
CA SER A 214 -1.98 -17.88 7.87
C SER A 214 -1.69 -19.10 8.72
N GLU A 215 -2.10 -19.07 9.98
CA GLU A 215 -2.07 -20.23 10.88
C GLU A 215 -3.51 -20.64 11.19
N GLU A 216 -3.84 -21.91 10.96
CA GLU A 216 -5.11 -22.49 11.35
C GLU A 216 -4.93 -23.17 12.71
N ASN A 217 -5.77 -22.81 13.68
CA ASN A 217 -5.77 -23.48 14.99
C ASN A 217 -6.98 -24.43 15.03
N ASP A 218 -6.71 -25.73 15.08
CA ASP A 218 -7.74 -26.77 15.17
C ASP A 218 -8.06 -27.03 16.65
N GLN A 219 -8.78 -26.09 17.26
CA GLN A 219 -9.34 -26.24 18.61
C GLN A 219 -10.86 -26.13 18.53
N GLY A 220 -11.54 -27.28 18.46
CA GLY A 220 -12.95 -27.49 18.82
C GLY A 220 -13.99 -26.51 18.24
N GLU A 221 -14.80 -26.99 17.28
CA GLU A 221 -16.03 -26.39 16.72
C GLU A 221 -15.96 -24.99 16.09
N THR A 222 -14.89 -24.20 16.28
CA THR A 222 -14.70 -22.92 15.57
C THR A 222 -13.28 -22.79 15.00
N ARG A 223 -13.15 -23.01 13.69
CA ARG A 223 -11.90 -22.80 12.94
C ARG A 223 -11.60 -21.30 12.90
N LYS A 224 -10.72 -20.82 13.78
CA LYS A 224 -10.30 -19.40 13.79
C LYS A 224 -8.95 -19.26 13.10
N THR A 225 -8.95 -18.70 11.89
CA THR A 225 -7.72 -18.39 11.16
C THR A 225 -7.03 -17.18 11.78
N ARG A 226 -5.76 -17.33 12.16
CA ARG A 226 -4.92 -16.20 12.59
C ARG A 226 -4.05 -15.74 11.42
N HIS A 227 -3.98 -14.44 11.23
CA HIS A 227 -3.14 -13.82 10.21
C HIS A 227 -1.94 -13.16 10.85
N LEU A 228 -0.76 -13.48 10.32
CA LEU A 228 0.52 -12.93 10.77
C LEU A 228 1.16 -12.10 9.67
N ILE A 229 1.84 -11.03 10.05
CA ILE A 229 2.61 -10.19 9.15
C ILE A 229 4.03 -10.03 9.66
N SER A 230 5.01 -10.14 8.75
CA SER A 230 6.38 -9.69 9.01
C SER A 230 6.59 -8.31 8.39
N ARG A 231 7.36 -7.46 9.08
CA ARG A 231 7.67 -6.09 8.66
C ARG A 231 9.18 -5.87 8.66
N ILE A 232 9.66 -4.97 7.82
CA ILE A 232 11.06 -4.55 7.77
C ILE A 232 11.36 -3.76 9.04
N ALA A 233 12.48 -4.12 9.67
CA ALA A 233 12.93 -3.60 10.95
C ALA A 233 14.42 -3.27 10.89
N VAL A 234 14.85 -2.44 11.84
CA VAL A 234 16.28 -2.12 12.04
C VAL A 234 16.86 -3.04 13.10
N PHE A 235 17.99 -3.66 12.77
CA PHE A 235 18.77 -4.48 13.68
C PHE A 235 20.16 -3.90 13.84
N LYS A 236 20.67 -3.90 15.08
CA LYS A 236 22.08 -3.65 15.36
C LYS A 236 22.80 -4.98 15.50
N THR A 237 23.98 -5.09 14.91
CA THR A 237 24.84 -6.26 15.15
C THR A 237 25.74 -5.99 16.34
N GLU A 238 25.60 -6.77 17.41
CA GLU A 238 26.48 -6.72 18.58
C GLU A 238 26.99 -8.12 18.90
N LYS A 239 28.32 -8.30 18.92
CA LYS A 239 28.97 -9.59 19.21
C LYS A 239 28.43 -10.76 18.37
N GLY A 240 28.15 -10.50 17.09
CA GLY A 240 27.60 -11.50 16.15
C GLY A 240 26.11 -11.79 16.29
N LYS A 241 25.39 -11.17 17.24
CA LYS A 241 23.94 -11.30 17.39
C LYS A 241 23.23 -10.09 16.80
N LYS A 242 22.11 -10.33 16.11
CA LYS A 242 21.21 -9.28 15.62
C LYS A 242 20.25 -8.89 16.75
N LEU A 243 20.29 -7.63 17.15
CA LEU A 243 19.39 -7.04 18.14
C LEU A 243 18.39 -6.13 17.45
N LEU A 244 17.10 -6.42 17.58
CA LEU A 244 16.01 -5.57 17.07
C LEU A 244 15.98 -4.22 17.82
N LEU A 245 15.97 -3.11 17.08
CA LEU A 245 15.97 -1.75 17.66
C LEU A 245 14.56 -1.15 17.86
N MET A 246 13.53 -1.99 17.91
CA MET A 246 12.17 -1.55 18.22
C MET A 246 12.07 -1.11 19.68
N ASN A 247 11.62 0.11 19.94
CA ASN A 247 11.51 0.60 21.30
C ASN A 247 10.27 0.01 21.98
N THR A 248 10.46 -0.94 22.89
CA THR A 248 9.39 -1.47 23.74
C THR A 248 9.53 -1.07 25.22
N GLN A 249 10.69 -0.50 25.59
CA GLN A 249 11.04 -0.22 26.99
C GLN A 249 10.27 0.98 27.53
N ASP A 250 9.92 1.93 26.65
CA ASP A 250 9.20 3.14 27.05
C ASP A 250 7.69 2.93 27.19
N ASN A 251 7.15 1.73 26.92
CA ASN A 251 5.72 1.44 26.90
C ASN A 251 5.01 1.78 28.21
N GLU A 252 5.58 1.37 29.35
CA GLU A 252 4.97 1.65 30.66
C GLU A 252 4.96 3.14 30.98
N ARG A 253 6.05 3.85 30.65
CA ARG A 253 6.13 5.29 30.86
C ARG A 253 5.17 6.05 29.96
N ALA A 254 5.03 5.63 28.70
CA ALA A 254 4.08 6.20 27.75
C ALA A 254 2.63 6.06 28.23
N LYS A 255 2.25 4.87 28.74
CA LYS A 255 0.92 4.65 29.34
C LYS A 255 0.69 5.58 30.53
N LYS A 256 1.63 5.63 31.48
CA LYS A 256 1.56 6.54 32.64
C LYS A 256 1.51 8.02 32.24
N PHE A 257 2.15 8.40 31.12
CA PHE A 257 2.07 9.75 30.58
C PHE A 257 0.65 10.06 30.08
N LEU A 258 0.03 9.16 29.30
CA LEU A 258 -1.34 9.35 28.81
C LEU A 258 -2.36 9.51 29.95
N ASP A 259 -2.20 8.76 31.05
CA ASP A 259 -3.10 8.85 32.20
C ASP A 259 -3.09 10.23 32.88
N LYS A 260 -1.95 10.94 32.84
CA LYS A 260 -1.77 12.24 33.50
C LYS A 260 -1.66 13.42 32.54
N GLU A 261 -1.59 13.21 31.24
CA GLU A 261 -1.26 14.23 30.22
C GLU A 261 -2.13 15.49 30.34
N LYS A 262 -3.42 15.32 30.61
CA LYS A 262 -4.40 16.41 30.74
C LYS A 262 -4.15 17.31 31.95
N ASN A 263 -3.40 16.84 32.94
CA ASN A 263 -3.13 17.52 34.20
C ASN A 263 -1.71 18.10 34.27
N LEU A 264 -0.89 17.89 33.23
CA LEU A 264 0.47 18.44 33.17
C LEU A 264 0.46 19.89 32.68
N SER A 265 1.35 20.70 33.22
CA SER A 265 1.66 22.00 32.63
C SER A 265 2.30 21.83 31.23
N PRO A 266 2.24 22.85 30.35
CA PRO A 266 2.87 22.78 29.04
C PRO A 266 4.37 22.41 29.08
N ALA A 267 5.11 22.93 30.06
CA ALA A 267 6.55 22.65 30.22
C ALA A 267 6.82 21.19 30.67
N GLU A 268 6.01 20.65 31.58
CA GLU A 268 6.11 19.24 31.98
C GLU A 268 5.76 18.30 30.83
N LYS A 269 4.73 18.66 30.06
CA LYS A 269 4.34 17.92 28.86
C LYS A 269 5.47 17.91 27.83
N GLU A 270 6.06 19.06 27.54
CA GLU A 270 7.19 19.17 26.63
C GLU A 270 8.38 18.31 27.09
N LYS A 271 8.71 18.31 28.38
CA LYS A 271 9.77 17.47 28.94
C LYS A 271 9.53 15.97 28.72
N GLU A 272 8.32 15.48 28.96
CA GLU A 272 7.98 14.07 28.70
C GLU A 272 7.99 13.75 27.20
N LEU A 273 7.45 14.64 26.36
CA LEU A 273 7.49 14.45 24.90
C LEU A 273 8.93 14.42 24.37
N ASN A 274 9.83 15.26 24.88
CA ASN A 274 11.25 15.26 24.52
C ASN A 274 11.92 13.94 24.94
N PHE A 275 11.52 13.35 26.07
CA PHE A 275 12.01 12.03 26.46
C PHE A 275 11.61 10.97 25.42
N PHE A 276 10.33 10.88 25.03
CA PHE A 276 9.88 9.86 24.07
C PHE A 276 10.48 10.03 22.68
N HIS A 277 10.78 11.26 22.25
CA HIS A 277 11.33 11.56 20.94
C HIS A 277 12.87 11.70 20.91
N ARG A 278 13.58 11.43 22.01
CA ARG A 278 15.03 11.65 22.16
C ARG A 278 15.91 11.00 21.08
N ASP A 279 15.50 9.84 20.59
CA ASP A 279 16.20 9.05 19.56
C ASP A 279 15.47 9.09 18.22
N ILE A 280 14.55 10.04 18.03
CA ILE A 280 13.76 10.20 16.82
C ILE A 280 14.31 11.35 15.96
N ALA A 281 14.45 11.09 14.67
CA ALA A 281 14.81 12.06 13.65
C ALA A 281 13.54 12.48 12.87
N LYS A 282 13.29 13.80 12.82
CA LYS A 282 12.36 14.40 11.86
C LYS A 282 13.15 14.72 10.59
N LYS A 283 12.65 14.28 9.44
CA LYS A 283 13.33 14.40 8.14
C LYS A 283 12.41 15.06 7.14
N GLU A 284 13.01 15.83 6.24
CA GLU A 284 12.33 16.22 5.01
C GLU A 284 11.98 14.99 4.17
N ILE A 285 10.83 15.02 3.52
CA ILE A 285 10.29 13.87 2.79
C ILE A 285 11.25 13.42 1.68
N SER A 286 11.83 14.37 0.95
CA SER A 286 12.78 14.06 -0.13
C SER A 286 14.01 13.30 0.37
N VAL A 287 14.53 13.70 1.53
CA VAL A 287 15.66 13.02 2.20
C VAL A 287 15.24 11.62 2.63
N ALA A 288 14.07 11.48 3.26
CA ALA A 288 13.56 10.18 3.71
C ALA A 288 13.37 9.19 2.54
N CYS A 289 12.83 9.63 1.40
CA CYS A 289 12.69 8.79 0.22
C CYS A 289 14.05 8.36 -0.35
N ASN A 290 15.03 9.27 -0.39
CA ASN A 290 16.38 9.01 -0.91
C ASN A 290 17.15 8.00 -0.06
N GLU A 291 16.93 7.96 1.25
CA GLU A 291 17.62 7.01 2.15
C GLU A 291 17.35 5.55 1.76
N CYS A 292 16.18 5.23 1.21
CA CYS A 292 15.83 3.85 0.83
C CYS A 292 15.80 3.64 -0.69
N HIS A 293 15.24 4.59 -1.44
CA HIS A 293 15.01 4.49 -2.88
C HIS A 293 16.10 5.22 -3.66
N SER A 294 17.32 4.70 -3.54
CA SER A 294 18.49 5.16 -4.29
C SER A 294 19.45 3.99 -4.54
N PRO A 295 20.41 4.12 -5.46
CA PRO A 295 21.43 3.08 -5.68
C PRO A 295 22.20 2.72 -4.41
N ASP A 296 22.52 3.73 -3.59
CA ASP A 296 23.23 3.58 -2.31
C ASP A 296 22.27 3.58 -1.10
N GLY A 297 21.02 3.18 -1.32
CA GLY A 297 19.99 3.15 -0.30
C GLY A 297 20.30 2.16 0.82
N ILE A 298 19.76 2.40 2.01
CA ILE A 298 19.95 1.56 3.21
C ILE A 298 19.31 0.17 3.08
N LEU A 299 18.36 0.01 2.14
CA LEU A 299 17.62 -1.23 1.95
C LEU A 299 18.25 -2.04 0.81
N ASP A 300 18.76 -3.22 1.17
CA ASP A 300 19.15 -4.25 0.23
C ASP A 300 17.92 -5.07 -0.15
N PHE A 301 17.22 -4.66 -1.22
CA PHE A 301 15.97 -5.30 -1.65
C PHE A 301 16.15 -6.77 -2.06
N GLU A 302 17.31 -7.13 -2.62
CA GLU A 302 17.61 -8.52 -2.99
C GLU A 302 17.75 -9.38 -1.74
N LYS A 303 18.46 -8.91 -0.69
CA LYS A 303 18.50 -9.59 0.61
C LYS A 303 17.15 -9.65 1.32
N LEU A 304 16.23 -8.74 1.00
CA LEU A 304 14.84 -8.77 1.49
C LEU A 304 13.96 -9.75 0.69
N GLY A 305 14.48 -10.38 -0.36
CA GLY A 305 13.79 -11.41 -1.15
C GLY A 305 13.08 -10.90 -2.40
N PHE A 306 13.30 -9.64 -2.81
CA PHE A 306 12.80 -9.14 -4.09
C PHE A 306 13.68 -9.63 -5.24
N ASP A 307 13.07 -9.98 -6.38
CA ASP A 307 13.84 -10.28 -7.59
C ASP A 307 14.57 -9.05 -8.13
N GLU A 308 15.59 -9.26 -8.97
CA GLU A 308 16.47 -8.21 -9.48
C GLU A 308 15.70 -7.09 -10.19
N LYS A 309 14.69 -7.45 -10.99
CA LYS A 309 13.86 -6.47 -11.71
C LYS A 309 13.10 -5.60 -10.70
N LYS A 310 12.44 -6.22 -9.73
CA LYS A 310 11.65 -5.51 -8.70
C LYS A 310 12.54 -4.70 -7.78
N ALA A 311 13.69 -5.21 -7.38
CA ALA A 311 14.69 -4.50 -6.58
C ALA A 311 15.16 -3.24 -7.32
N THR A 312 15.41 -3.35 -8.63
CA THR A 312 15.76 -2.21 -9.48
C THR A 312 14.60 -1.21 -9.58
N ASP A 313 13.38 -1.66 -9.86
CA ASP A 313 12.19 -0.80 -9.88
C ASP A 313 11.99 -0.06 -8.53
N LEU A 314 12.26 -0.72 -7.41
CA LEU A 314 12.20 -0.14 -6.06
C LEU A 314 13.34 0.86 -5.80
N ARG A 315 14.56 0.63 -6.30
CA ARG A 315 15.68 1.58 -6.18
C ARG A 315 15.45 2.85 -6.99
N TYR A 316 14.91 2.72 -8.21
CA TYR A 316 14.78 3.82 -9.18
C TYR A 316 13.36 4.39 -9.32
N LEU A 317 12.44 3.99 -8.44
CA LEU A 317 11.02 4.35 -8.40
C LEU A 317 10.66 5.67 -9.12
N ASN A 318 9.89 5.57 -10.20
CA ASN A 318 9.38 6.74 -10.93
C ASN A 318 8.51 7.66 -10.05
N ILE A 319 7.77 7.08 -9.09
CA ILE A 319 6.92 7.83 -8.16
C ILE A 319 7.72 8.82 -7.31
N LYS A 320 8.96 8.49 -6.95
CA LYS A 320 9.84 9.39 -6.19
C LYS A 320 10.07 10.71 -6.91
N GLY A 321 10.31 10.66 -8.22
CA GLY A 321 10.48 11.87 -9.02
C GLY A 321 9.22 12.73 -9.03
N LEU A 322 8.05 12.09 -9.18
CA LEU A 322 6.76 12.78 -9.15
C LEU A 322 6.49 13.47 -7.81
N VAL A 323 6.79 12.81 -6.67
CA VAL A 323 6.46 13.37 -5.35
C VAL A 323 7.52 14.29 -4.77
N THR A 324 8.77 14.23 -5.23
CA THR A 324 9.87 15.05 -4.67
C THR A 324 10.31 16.19 -5.58
N LYS A 325 10.07 16.14 -6.90
CA LYS A 325 10.54 17.16 -7.85
C LYS A 325 9.47 18.15 -8.30
N TYR A 326 8.19 17.76 -8.26
CA TYR A 326 7.10 18.58 -8.76
C TYR A 326 6.15 18.96 -7.62
N GLU A 327 5.84 20.24 -7.49
CA GLU A 327 4.75 20.70 -6.62
C GLU A 327 3.39 20.30 -7.22
N THR A 328 3.28 20.33 -8.54
CA THR A 328 2.11 19.87 -9.29
C THR A 328 2.55 19.36 -10.66
N PHE A 329 2.12 18.15 -11.01
CA PHE A 329 2.27 17.55 -12.32
C PHE A 329 0.89 17.44 -12.97
N TYR A 330 0.68 18.13 -14.09
CA TYR A 330 -0.56 18.01 -14.85
C TYR A 330 -0.44 16.86 -15.84
N PHE A 331 -1.47 16.01 -15.91
CA PHE A 331 -1.48 14.93 -16.89
C PHE A 331 -1.51 15.54 -18.29
N PRO A 332 -0.61 15.14 -19.20
CA PRO A 332 -0.66 15.61 -20.57
C PRO A 332 -1.99 15.16 -21.18
N ASN A 333 -2.69 16.10 -21.83
CA ASN A 333 -3.95 15.83 -22.50
C ASN A 333 -3.68 15.09 -23.83
N LEU A 334 -3.19 13.86 -23.74
CA LEU A 334 -2.68 13.09 -24.88
C LEU A 334 -3.80 12.63 -25.83
N PHE A 335 -5.05 12.60 -25.34
CA PHE A 335 -6.22 12.20 -26.12
C PHE A 335 -7.41 13.07 -25.70
N GLY A 336 -7.38 14.35 -26.10
CA GLY A 336 -8.56 15.19 -26.03
C GLY A 336 -9.66 14.61 -26.90
N HIS A 337 -10.78 14.25 -26.28
CA HIS A 337 -12.07 14.13 -26.95
C HIS A 337 -13.07 15.02 -26.22
#